data_AF-A0A1V5GYK9-F1
#
_entry.id   AF-A0A1V5GYK9-F1
#
_cell.length_a   1.000
_cell.length_b   1.000
_cell.length_c   1.000
_cell.angle_alpha   90.00
_cell.angle_beta   90.00
_cell.angle_gamma   90.00
#
_symmetry.space_group_name_H-M   'P 1'
#
loop_
_entity.id
_entity.type
_entity.pdbx_description
1 polymer ?
#
loop_
_entity_poly.entity_id
_entity_poly.type
_entity_poly.pdbx_seq_one_letter_code
_entity_poly.pdbx_strand_id
1 'polypeptide(L)'
;MSYQPKVYKKAGGDELVVASGGKITIESGGELDIESLTNGAPGAGISGGTGTVFKSSVVRIGDIIRTSILIDLTGLSSSATDGDIIGQGTAAAYLGQITAAKNGTILSGRMTCLEVPTGGADDIDLYSATEATGVFDGAIGSLTETALVTSGGAWTLGGMKALSAVPAANAYLYLTGGEASAAGKYTAGKFLIELDGYEA
;
A
#
# COMPACT_ATOMS: atom_id res chain seq x y z
N MET A 1 17.66 -8.88 -46.67
CA MET A 1 17.45 -8.44 -45.27
C MET A 1 15.97 -8.57 -44.97
N SER A 2 15.58 -9.33 -43.95
CA SER A 2 14.19 -9.31 -43.48
C SER A 2 13.97 -8.02 -42.69
N TYR A 3 12.94 -7.25 -43.06
CA TYR A 3 12.52 -6.11 -42.25
C TYR A 3 11.83 -6.63 -40.99
N GLN A 4 12.30 -6.21 -39.82
CA GLN A 4 11.64 -6.44 -38.54
C GLN A 4 11.04 -5.11 -38.07
N PRO A 5 9.70 -5.02 -37.90
CA PRO A 5 9.08 -3.86 -37.29
C PRO A 5 9.71 -3.56 -35.93
N LYS A 6 9.80 -2.28 -35.55
CA LYS A 6 10.35 -1.88 -34.25
C LYS A 6 9.36 -2.08 -33.10
N VAL A 7 8.08 -2.24 -33.41
CA VAL A 7 7.04 -2.67 -32.47
C VAL A 7 6.43 -3.95 -33.02
N TYR A 8 6.52 -5.06 -32.29
CA TYR A 8 6.07 -6.36 -32.76
C TYR A 8 5.62 -7.26 -31.61
N LYS A 9 4.75 -8.22 -31.90
CA LYS A 9 4.46 -9.32 -30.97
C LYS A 9 5.59 -10.33 -31.00
N LYS A 10 6.09 -10.74 -29.83
CA LYS A 10 7.13 -11.77 -29.72
C LYS A 10 6.61 -13.10 -30.28
N ALA A 11 7.39 -13.74 -31.14
CA ALA A 11 6.98 -15.01 -31.74
C ALA A 11 6.79 -16.08 -30.66
N GLY A 12 5.59 -16.67 -30.61
CA GLY A 12 5.25 -17.73 -29.66
C GLY A 12 4.99 -17.26 -28.23
N GLY A 13 4.76 -15.96 -27.98
CA GLY A 13 4.43 -15.45 -26.64
C GLY A 13 3.39 -14.33 -26.61
N ASP A 14 3.05 -13.90 -25.40
CA ASP A 14 2.02 -12.88 -25.11
C ASP A 14 2.57 -11.46 -24.96
N GLU A 15 3.83 -11.24 -25.40
CA GLU A 15 4.59 -10.01 -25.18
C GLU A 15 4.55 -9.09 -26.41
N LEU A 16 4.20 -7.82 -26.21
CA LEU A 16 4.44 -6.75 -27.19
C LEU A 16 5.81 -6.12 -26.94
N VAL A 17 6.70 -6.22 -27.91
CA VAL A 17 8.08 -5.72 -27.82
C VAL A 17 8.21 -4.39 -28.54
N VAL A 18 8.82 -3.42 -27.88
CA VAL A 18 9.29 -2.16 -28.48
C VAL A 18 10.81 -2.21 -28.53
N ALA A 19 11.37 -2.58 -29.69
CA ALA A 19 12.81 -2.67 -29.89
C ALA A 19 13.48 -1.29 -29.93
N SER A 20 14.81 -1.25 -29.82
CA SER A 20 15.59 0.00 -29.86
C SER A 20 15.22 0.89 -31.07
N GLY A 21 14.81 2.12 -30.75
CA GLY A 21 14.31 3.14 -31.69
C GLY A 21 12.80 3.05 -32.00
N GLY A 22 12.09 2.02 -31.52
CA GLY A 22 10.65 1.91 -31.58
C GLY A 22 9.95 2.87 -30.60
N LYS A 23 8.71 3.24 -30.91
CA LYS A 23 7.89 4.12 -30.08
C LYS A 23 6.46 3.59 -30.06
N ILE A 24 5.80 3.74 -28.92
CA ILE A 24 4.34 3.72 -28.80
C ILE A 24 3.92 5.17 -28.63
N THR A 25 3.18 5.71 -29.59
CA THR A 25 2.60 7.06 -29.49
C THR A 25 1.12 6.91 -29.24
N ILE A 26 0.66 7.45 -28.12
CA ILE A 26 -0.75 7.61 -27.81
C ILE A 26 -1.14 9.01 -28.28
N GLU A 27 -2.03 9.10 -29.25
CA GLU A 27 -2.47 10.38 -29.82
C GLU A 27 -3.47 11.09 -28.88
N SER A 28 -3.83 12.34 -29.21
CA SER A 28 -4.77 13.12 -28.42
C SER A 28 -6.11 12.37 -28.26
N GLY A 29 -6.55 12.21 -27.02
CA GLY A 29 -7.75 11.44 -26.66
C GLY A 29 -7.55 9.93 -26.53
N GLY A 30 -6.34 9.42 -26.81
CA GLY A 30 -5.98 8.03 -26.51
C GLY A 30 -5.58 7.86 -25.05
N GLU A 31 -5.79 6.64 -24.53
CA GLU A 31 -5.46 6.26 -23.15
C GLU A 31 -4.72 4.92 -23.14
N LEU A 32 -3.76 4.79 -22.23
CA LEU A 32 -3.16 3.50 -21.85
C LEU A 32 -3.58 3.22 -20.41
N ASP A 33 -4.64 2.42 -20.28
CA ASP A 33 -5.14 1.98 -18.98
C ASP A 33 -4.43 0.70 -18.53
N ILE A 34 -3.87 0.71 -17.32
CA ILE A 34 -3.04 -0.36 -16.76
C ILE A 34 -3.56 -0.75 -15.37
N GLU A 35 -4.83 -1.20 -15.31
CA GLU A 35 -5.50 -1.53 -14.05
C GLU A 35 -4.91 -2.76 -13.31
N SER A 36 -4.18 -3.63 -14.02
CA SER A 36 -3.72 -4.90 -13.45
C SER A 36 -2.47 -4.78 -12.56
N LEU A 37 -1.77 -3.66 -12.62
CA LEU A 37 -0.55 -3.39 -11.85
C LEU A 37 -0.88 -2.99 -10.42
N THR A 38 -1.48 -3.88 -9.63
CA THR A 38 -1.86 -3.63 -8.22
C THR A 38 -1.01 -4.45 -7.25
N ASN A 39 -0.98 -4.03 -5.99
CA ASN A 39 -0.38 -4.81 -4.91
C ASN A 39 -1.32 -5.93 -4.39
N GLY A 40 -2.40 -6.22 -5.11
CA GLY A 40 -3.49 -7.09 -4.66
C GLY A 40 -4.55 -6.36 -3.84
N ALA A 41 -5.60 -7.11 -3.48
CA ALA A 41 -6.67 -6.62 -2.62
C ALA A 41 -6.23 -6.63 -1.15
N PRO A 42 -6.73 -5.69 -0.33
CA PRO A 42 -6.50 -5.71 1.10
C PRO A 42 -7.38 -6.80 1.75
N GLY A 43 -7.13 -7.10 3.02
CA GLY A 43 -7.97 -8.01 3.78
C GLY A 43 -9.40 -7.49 3.91
N ALA A 44 -10.36 -8.37 4.18
CA ALA A 44 -11.77 -8.01 4.32
C ALA A 44 -12.04 -7.11 5.55
N GLY A 45 -11.13 -7.10 6.53
CA GLY A 45 -11.12 -6.12 7.63
C GLY A 45 -10.83 -4.69 7.18
N ILE A 46 -10.35 -4.48 5.95
CA ILE A 46 -10.22 -3.16 5.31
C ILE A 46 -11.30 -2.97 4.25
N SER A 47 -11.39 -3.88 3.28
CA SER A 47 -12.32 -3.73 2.15
C SER A 47 -13.82 -3.79 2.52
N GLY A 48 -14.16 -4.31 3.71
CA GLY A 48 -15.52 -4.33 4.23
C GLY A 48 -16.00 -3.00 4.82
N GLY A 49 -15.11 -2.01 5.02
CA GLY A 49 -15.48 -0.72 5.59
C GLY A 49 -16.38 0.09 4.64
N THR A 50 -17.54 0.54 5.14
CA THR A 50 -18.45 1.36 4.34
C THR A 50 -17.87 2.75 4.11
N GLY A 51 -17.55 3.08 2.85
CA GLY A 51 -16.89 4.33 2.48
C GLY A 51 -15.37 4.23 2.42
N THR A 52 -14.80 3.09 2.78
CA THR A 52 -13.35 2.87 2.73
C THR A 52 -12.93 2.80 1.27
N VAL A 53 -11.94 3.60 0.89
CA VAL A 53 -11.33 3.55 -0.43
C VAL A 53 -9.94 2.97 -0.27
N PHE A 54 -9.70 1.84 -0.93
CA PHE A 54 -8.38 1.26 -1.03
C PHE A 54 -7.98 1.16 -2.50
N LYS A 55 -6.83 1.72 -2.85
CA LYS A 55 -6.22 1.60 -4.18
C LYS A 55 -4.75 1.29 -4.02
N SER A 56 -4.22 0.42 -4.88
CA SER A 56 -2.80 0.13 -4.90
C SER A 56 -2.28 0.05 -6.32
N SER A 57 -1.03 0.45 -6.51
CA SER A 57 -0.32 0.30 -7.77
C SER A 57 1.10 -0.18 -7.56
N VAL A 58 1.63 -0.96 -8.50
CA VAL A 58 3.03 -1.42 -8.53
C VAL A 58 3.59 -1.14 -9.92
N VAL A 59 4.46 -0.14 -10.02
CA VAL A 59 4.97 0.33 -11.31
C VAL A 59 6.48 0.21 -11.35
N ARG A 60 7.01 -0.36 -12.44
CA ARG A 60 8.44 -0.40 -12.71
C ARG A 60 8.81 0.70 -13.71
N ILE A 61 9.79 1.52 -13.34
CA ILE A 61 10.36 2.55 -14.21
C ILE A 61 11.88 2.42 -14.15
N GLY A 62 12.47 1.91 -15.22
CA GLY A 62 13.87 1.47 -15.19
C GLY A 62 14.06 0.37 -14.14
N ASP A 63 15.08 0.53 -13.30
CA ASP A 63 15.45 -0.45 -12.27
C ASP A 63 14.70 -0.26 -10.94
N ILE A 64 13.83 0.75 -10.85
CA ILE A 64 13.05 1.07 -9.66
C ILE A 64 11.64 0.51 -9.79
N ILE A 65 11.18 -0.16 -8.74
CA ILE A 65 9.81 -0.63 -8.56
C ILE A 65 9.17 0.23 -7.47
N ARG A 66 8.13 1.00 -7.83
CA ARG A 66 7.36 1.78 -6.87
C ARG A 66 6.04 1.09 -6.56
N THR A 67 5.83 0.80 -5.28
CA THR A 67 4.52 0.40 -4.75
C THR A 67 3.86 1.60 -4.12
N SER A 68 2.63 1.91 -4.50
CA SER A 68 1.82 2.98 -3.91
C SER A 68 0.53 2.39 -3.39
N ILE A 69 0.14 2.75 -2.16
CA ILE A 69 -1.11 2.35 -1.53
C ILE A 69 -1.82 3.61 -1.02
N LEU A 70 -3.00 3.87 -1.56
CA LEU A 70 -3.91 4.92 -1.09
C LEU A 70 -5.01 4.28 -0.25
N ILE A 71 -5.21 4.80 0.95
CA ILE A 71 -6.26 4.37 1.87
C ILE A 71 -7.05 5.60 2.37
N ASP A 72 -8.37 5.54 2.27
CA ASP A 72 -9.33 6.39 2.99
C ASP A 72 -9.92 5.55 4.12
N LEU A 73 -9.71 5.98 5.36
CA LEU A 73 -10.11 5.28 6.57
C LEU A 73 -11.61 5.32 6.83
N THR A 74 -12.37 6.17 6.13
CA THR A 74 -13.83 6.30 6.32
C THR A 74 -14.48 4.93 6.35
N GLY A 75 -15.21 4.62 7.42
CA GLY A 75 -15.84 3.30 7.58
C GLY A 75 -15.08 2.29 8.43
N LEU A 76 -13.77 2.47 8.61
CA LEU A 76 -12.93 1.68 9.52
C LEU A 76 -13.01 2.24 10.95
N SER A 77 -12.42 1.53 11.91
CA SER A 77 -12.37 1.96 13.31
C SER A 77 -11.00 1.71 13.93
N SER A 78 -10.65 2.54 14.92
CA SER A 78 -9.62 2.27 15.93
C SER A 78 -10.26 1.85 17.25
N SER A 79 -9.50 1.18 18.10
CA SER A 79 -9.87 0.89 19.48
C SER A 79 -9.26 1.93 20.45
N ALA A 80 -9.41 1.70 21.75
CA ALA A 80 -8.83 2.54 22.81
C ALA A 80 -7.50 1.99 23.33
N THR A 81 -6.90 1.00 22.67
CA THR A 81 -5.59 0.46 23.04
C THR A 81 -4.55 0.87 22.01
N ASP A 82 -3.41 1.35 22.52
CA ASP A 82 -2.24 1.59 21.68
C ASP A 82 -1.76 0.29 21.02
N GLY A 83 -1.42 0.36 19.74
CA GLY A 83 -0.96 -0.75 18.93
C GLY A 83 -2.06 -1.69 18.42
N ASP A 84 -3.33 -1.42 18.68
CA ASP A 84 -4.43 -2.21 18.10
C ASP A 84 -4.62 -1.88 16.62
N ILE A 85 -4.84 -2.93 15.83
CA ILE A 85 -4.99 -2.85 14.39
C ILE A 85 -6.29 -2.12 14.03
N ILE A 86 -6.16 -1.17 13.11
CA ILE A 86 -7.28 -0.43 12.51
C ILE A 86 -7.95 -1.29 11.44
N GLY A 87 -9.27 -1.34 11.48
CA GLY A 87 -10.06 -2.12 10.52
C GLY A 87 -11.53 -2.17 10.89
N GLN A 88 -12.21 -3.24 10.49
CA GLN A 88 -13.58 -3.52 10.88
C GLN A 88 -13.83 -5.03 11.01
N GLY A 89 -14.76 -5.40 11.90
CA GLY A 89 -15.21 -6.78 12.07
C GLY A 89 -14.11 -7.75 12.52
N THR A 90 -14.26 -9.02 12.15
CA THR A 90 -13.35 -10.12 12.58
C THR A 90 -12.48 -10.67 11.47
N ALA A 91 -12.48 -10.02 10.30
CA ALA A 91 -11.65 -10.42 9.17
C ALA A 91 -10.29 -9.72 9.21
N ALA A 92 -9.29 -10.31 8.56
CA ALA A 92 -7.95 -9.75 8.53
C ALA A 92 -7.92 -8.34 7.90
N ALA A 93 -7.17 -7.43 8.50
CA ALA A 93 -7.13 -6.00 8.16
C ALA A 93 -5.79 -5.56 7.54
N TYR A 94 -5.13 -6.44 6.78
CA TYR A 94 -3.91 -6.08 6.06
C TYR A 94 -4.18 -5.19 4.84
N LEU A 95 -3.20 -4.36 4.46
CA LEU A 95 -3.20 -3.50 3.27
C LEU A 95 -2.57 -4.16 2.03
N GLY A 96 -2.13 -5.40 2.14
CA GLY A 96 -1.53 -6.18 1.06
C GLY A 96 -0.22 -6.81 1.51
N GLN A 97 0.31 -7.70 0.67
CA GLN A 97 1.56 -8.41 0.92
C GLN A 97 2.68 -7.80 0.08
N ILE A 98 3.86 -7.62 0.68
CA ILE A 98 5.06 -7.16 -0.01
C ILE A 98 5.89 -8.38 -0.42
N THR A 99 5.87 -8.73 -1.70
CA THR A 99 6.58 -9.89 -2.24
C THR A 99 7.71 -9.45 -3.16
N ALA A 100 8.82 -10.20 -3.17
CA ALA A 100 9.92 -9.90 -4.08
C ALA A 100 9.49 -9.91 -5.56
N ALA A 101 8.57 -10.81 -5.93
CA ALA A 101 8.10 -10.94 -7.31
C ALA A 101 7.32 -9.71 -7.81
N LYS A 102 6.59 -9.02 -6.94
CA LYS A 102 5.81 -7.83 -7.31
C LYS A 102 6.57 -6.55 -6.99
N ASN A 103 7.08 -6.45 -5.77
CA ASN A 103 7.57 -5.21 -5.17
C ASN A 103 9.10 -5.09 -5.21
N GLY A 104 9.81 -6.18 -5.52
CA GLY A 104 11.25 -6.29 -5.39
C GLY A 104 11.72 -6.34 -3.94
N THR A 105 13.02 -6.12 -3.74
CA THR A 105 13.61 -5.87 -2.42
C THR A 105 13.38 -4.41 -2.06
N ILE A 106 12.68 -4.14 -0.96
CA ILE A 106 12.38 -2.76 -0.54
C ILE A 106 13.65 -2.10 0.01
N LEU A 107 13.95 -0.92 -0.50
CA LEU A 107 15.09 -0.08 -0.10
C LEU A 107 14.65 1.07 0.81
N SER A 108 13.49 1.66 0.53
CA SER A 108 12.99 2.82 1.27
C SER A 108 11.49 2.97 1.10
N GLY A 109 10.91 3.92 1.83
CA GLY A 109 9.52 4.31 1.65
C GLY A 109 9.12 5.47 2.54
N ARG A 110 7.87 5.87 2.42
CA ARG A 110 7.24 6.90 3.26
C ARG A 110 5.74 6.69 3.41
N MET A 111 5.17 7.30 4.43
CA MET A 111 3.74 7.48 4.62
C MET A 111 3.42 8.98 4.70
N THR A 112 2.40 9.41 3.96
CA THR A 112 1.96 10.82 3.88
C THR A 112 0.50 10.94 4.28
N CYS A 113 0.18 11.86 5.19
CA CYS A 113 -1.18 12.23 5.54
C CYS A 113 -1.76 13.18 4.49
N LEU A 114 -2.81 12.74 3.80
CA LEU A 114 -3.53 13.51 2.77
C LEU A 114 -4.82 14.14 3.32
N GLU A 115 -5.31 13.65 4.45
CA GLU A 115 -6.44 14.19 5.20
C GLU A 115 -6.30 13.68 6.65
N VAL A 116 -6.40 14.58 7.62
CA VAL A 116 -6.24 14.22 9.04
C VAL A 116 -7.39 13.30 9.46
N PRO A 117 -7.11 12.20 10.19
CA PRO A 117 -8.15 11.32 10.70
C PRO A 117 -9.17 12.07 11.56
N THR A 118 -10.42 11.62 11.53
CA THR A 118 -11.48 12.13 12.42
C THR A 118 -12.40 10.99 12.81
N GLY A 119 -12.78 10.93 14.09
CA GLY A 119 -13.73 9.96 14.64
C GLY A 119 -13.10 8.76 15.35
N GLY A 120 -11.85 8.42 15.02
CA GLY A 120 -10.99 7.47 15.74
C GLY A 120 -9.65 8.13 16.11
N ALA A 121 -8.59 7.34 16.23
CA ALA A 121 -7.25 7.79 16.56
C ALA A 121 -6.69 8.71 15.48
N ASP A 122 -6.03 9.79 15.87
CA ASP A 122 -5.33 10.66 14.93
C ASP A 122 -3.81 10.39 14.90
N ASP A 123 -3.32 9.62 15.87
CA ASP A 123 -2.02 8.95 15.85
C ASP A 123 -2.14 7.61 15.11
N ILE A 124 -1.65 7.56 13.88
CA ILE A 124 -1.73 6.37 13.02
C ILE A 124 -0.32 5.87 12.72
N ASP A 125 -0.07 4.61 13.04
CA ASP A 125 1.20 3.95 12.77
C ASP A 125 1.08 2.96 11.61
N LEU A 126 2.21 2.65 11.00
CA LEU A 126 2.35 1.64 9.95
C LEU A 126 3.30 0.55 10.42
N TYR A 127 2.81 -0.68 10.38
CA TYR A 127 3.55 -1.88 10.70
C TYR A 127 3.59 -2.83 9.50
N SER A 128 4.59 -3.71 9.48
CA SER A 128 4.52 -4.95 8.73
C SER A 128 4.50 -6.14 9.68
N ALA A 129 3.84 -7.23 9.32
CA ALA A 129 3.90 -8.49 10.06
C ALA A 129 4.00 -9.70 9.11
N THR A 130 4.50 -10.82 9.61
CA THR A 130 4.61 -12.06 8.81
C THR A 130 3.25 -12.66 8.51
N GLU A 131 2.32 -12.51 9.45
CA GLU A 131 1.00 -13.13 9.46
C GLU A 131 -0.04 -12.27 8.74
N ALA A 132 -0.92 -12.92 7.98
CA ALA A 132 -2.07 -12.30 7.31
C ALA A 132 -3.35 -12.33 8.16
N THR A 133 -3.21 -12.44 9.49
CA THR A 133 -4.31 -12.77 10.41
C THR A 133 -4.68 -11.64 11.36
N GLY A 134 -3.98 -10.51 11.33
CA GLY A 134 -4.28 -9.37 12.19
C GLY A 134 -5.68 -8.83 11.91
N VAL A 135 -6.54 -8.76 12.92
CA VAL A 135 -7.93 -8.29 12.84
C VAL A 135 -8.08 -6.96 13.56
N PHE A 136 -9.15 -6.22 13.28
CA PHE A 136 -9.52 -5.03 14.05
C PHE A 136 -9.54 -5.33 15.56
N ASP A 137 -9.07 -4.37 16.38
CA ASP A 137 -8.99 -4.48 17.85
C ASP A 137 -8.03 -5.58 18.35
N GLY A 138 -7.29 -6.21 17.44
CA GLY A 138 -6.19 -7.11 17.78
C GLY A 138 -4.89 -6.34 17.91
N ALA A 139 -4.15 -6.58 18.99
CA ALA A 139 -2.83 -5.98 19.19
C ALA A 139 -1.85 -6.44 18.10
N ILE A 140 -1.18 -5.50 17.43
CA ILE A 140 -0.17 -5.81 16.40
C ILE A 140 0.99 -6.64 16.96
N GLY A 141 1.35 -6.43 18.24
CA GLY A 141 2.37 -7.20 18.95
C GLY A 141 2.00 -8.64 19.27
N SER A 142 0.79 -9.09 18.89
CA SER A 142 0.44 -10.52 18.87
C SER A 142 0.90 -11.23 17.59
N LEU A 143 1.33 -10.47 16.58
CA LEU A 143 1.93 -10.97 15.34
C LEU A 143 3.45 -10.90 15.43
N THR A 144 4.15 -11.38 14.41
CA THR A 144 5.59 -11.16 14.24
C THR A 144 5.80 -9.90 13.44
N GLU A 145 5.85 -8.76 14.12
CA GLU A 145 5.77 -7.43 13.53
C GLU A 145 7.10 -6.67 13.40
N THR A 146 7.07 -5.59 12.63
CA THR A 146 8.11 -4.58 12.52
C THR A 146 7.45 -3.22 12.34
N ALA A 147 7.73 -2.29 13.25
CA ALA A 147 7.30 -0.90 13.11
C ALA A 147 8.02 -0.24 11.92
N LEU A 148 7.24 0.27 10.97
CA LEU A 148 7.77 0.93 9.77
C LEU A 148 7.70 2.45 9.91
N VAL A 149 6.58 2.96 10.44
CA VAL A 149 6.37 4.36 10.79
C VAL A 149 5.63 4.40 12.11
N THR A 150 6.22 5.06 13.11
CA THR A 150 5.51 5.50 14.31
C THR A 150 5.28 7.01 14.22
N SER A 151 4.03 7.44 14.24
CA SER A 151 3.71 8.86 14.18
C SER A 151 4.07 9.54 15.49
N GLY A 152 3.80 8.90 16.63
CA GLY A 152 4.15 9.40 17.97
C GLY A 152 3.39 10.67 18.32
N GLY A 153 2.17 10.78 17.77
CA GLY A 153 1.24 11.87 17.93
C GLY A 153 0.38 12.09 16.69
N ALA A 154 -0.65 12.93 16.86
CA ALA A 154 -1.60 13.29 15.82
C ALA A 154 -0.93 13.68 14.49
N TRP A 155 -1.40 13.09 13.39
CA TRP A 155 -0.98 13.50 12.06
C TRP A 155 -1.47 14.91 11.73
N THR A 156 -0.67 15.63 10.93
CA THR A 156 -1.06 16.90 10.33
C THR A 156 -1.20 16.74 8.82
N LEU A 157 -2.05 17.55 8.19
CA LEU A 157 -2.25 17.53 6.74
C LEU A 157 -0.93 17.80 6.01
N GLY A 158 -0.58 16.92 5.06
CA GLY A 158 0.69 16.97 4.32
C GLY A 158 1.89 16.48 5.13
N GLY A 159 1.69 16.09 6.40
CA GLY A 159 2.70 15.45 7.21
C GLY A 159 3.22 14.19 6.53
N MET A 160 4.53 14.03 6.52
CA MET A 160 5.21 12.91 5.87
C MET A 160 6.24 12.33 6.82
N LYS A 161 6.28 11.00 6.93
CA LYS A 161 7.30 10.28 7.68
C LYS A 161 7.94 9.23 6.79
N ALA A 162 9.26 9.21 6.76
CA ALA A 162 10.02 8.17 6.11
C ALA A 162 9.95 6.87 6.93
N LEU A 163 10.08 5.75 6.26
CA LEU A 163 10.19 4.44 6.89
C LEU A 163 11.46 4.38 7.77
N SER A 164 11.32 4.02 9.05
CA SER A 164 12.46 3.77 9.95
C SER A 164 13.03 2.36 9.82
N ALA A 165 12.24 1.45 9.24
CA ALA A 165 12.62 0.10 8.85
C ALA A 165 11.90 -0.25 7.53
N VAL A 166 12.37 -1.29 6.84
CA VAL A 166 11.70 -1.81 5.63
C VAL A 166 10.99 -3.12 5.94
N PRO A 167 9.82 -3.40 5.31
CA PRO A 167 9.12 -4.65 5.49
C PRO A 167 9.99 -5.82 5.01
N ALA A 168 10.00 -6.92 5.77
CA ALA A 168 10.61 -8.16 5.32
C ALA A 168 9.88 -8.72 4.09
N ALA A 169 10.58 -9.57 3.33
CA ALA A 169 9.97 -10.26 2.21
C ALA A 169 8.76 -11.09 2.66
N ASN A 170 7.68 -11.01 1.90
CA ASN A 170 6.38 -11.65 2.13
C ASN A 170 5.59 -11.13 3.34
N ALA A 171 6.01 -10.03 3.97
CA ALA A 171 5.27 -9.42 5.06
C ALA A 171 4.01 -8.69 4.56
N TYR A 172 3.01 -8.60 5.44
CA TYR A 172 1.75 -7.91 5.26
C TYR A 172 1.79 -6.57 5.97
N LEU A 173 1.26 -5.52 5.34
CA LEU A 173 1.19 -4.19 5.95
C LEU A 173 -0.08 -4.01 6.78
N TYR A 174 0.00 -3.32 7.92
CA TYR A 174 -1.11 -3.02 8.81
C TYR A 174 -1.04 -1.58 9.31
N LEU A 175 -2.21 -0.95 9.51
CA LEU A 175 -2.31 0.30 10.26
C LEU A 175 -2.74 0.00 11.69
N THR A 176 -2.22 0.76 12.64
CA THR A 176 -2.62 0.68 14.05
C THR A 176 -2.89 2.07 14.60
N GLY A 177 -3.69 2.16 15.66
CA GLY A 177 -3.73 3.38 16.48
C GLY A 177 -2.46 3.46 17.32
N GLY A 178 -1.79 4.60 17.33
CA GLY A 178 -0.58 4.88 18.14
C GLY A 178 -0.91 5.47 19.52
N GLU A 179 -2.17 5.43 19.94
CA GLU A 179 -2.65 6.04 21.18
C GLU A 179 -3.72 5.20 21.88
N ALA A 180 -3.76 5.27 23.21
CA ALA A 180 -4.67 4.47 24.05
C ALA A 180 -5.93 5.25 24.51
N SER A 181 -6.51 6.10 23.66
CA SER A 181 -7.66 6.93 24.08
C SER A 181 -8.73 7.24 23.03
N ALA A 182 -8.45 7.02 21.75
CA ALA A 182 -9.30 7.47 20.65
C ALA A 182 -9.98 6.31 19.91
N ALA A 183 -10.86 5.59 20.60
CA ALA A 183 -11.71 4.59 19.97
C ALA A 183 -12.83 5.24 19.17
N GLY A 184 -13.05 4.76 17.95
CA GLY A 184 -14.21 5.14 17.18
C GLY A 184 -14.09 4.89 15.69
N LYS A 185 -15.19 5.16 15.00
CA LYS A 185 -15.33 4.96 13.56
C LYS A 185 -14.87 6.21 12.82
N TYR A 186 -13.98 6.03 11.86
CA TYR A 186 -13.49 7.12 11.04
C TYR A 186 -14.56 7.67 10.11
N THR A 187 -14.67 8.99 10.08
CA THR A 187 -15.46 9.77 9.11
C THR A 187 -14.58 10.53 8.11
N ALA A 188 -13.27 10.58 8.37
CA ALA A 188 -12.24 11.18 7.55
C ALA A 188 -10.88 10.53 7.91
N GLY A 189 -9.89 10.71 7.04
CA GLY A 189 -8.52 10.22 7.22
C GLY A 189 -8.02 9.55 5.96
N LYS A 190 -7.04 10.15 5.29
CA LYS A 190 -6.48 9.61 4.04
C LYS A 190 -4.98 9.55 4.11
N PHE A 191 -4.40 8.43 3.68
CA PHE A 191 -2.97 8.24 3.64
C PHE A 191 -2.50 7.68 2.31
N LEU A 192 -1.31 8.12 1.91
CA LEU A 192 -0.53 7.53 0.82
C LEU A 192 0.73 6.89 1.40
N ILE A 193 0.86 5.59 1.17
CA ILE A 193 2.06 4.81 1.52
C ILE A 193 2.80 4.51 0.22
N GLU A 194 4.09 4.81 0.18
CA GLU A 194 4.95 4.58 -0.97
C GLU A 194 6.17 3.78 -0.55
N LEU A 195 6.48 2.72 -1.28
CA LEU A 195 7.67 1.88 -1.10
C LEU A 195 8.46 1.84 -2.40
N ASP A 196 9.77 2.05 -2.30
CA ASP A 196 10.70 1.95 -3.41
C ASP A 196 11.52 0.66 -3.26
N GLY A 197 11.45 -0.19 -4.27
CA GLY A 197 12.19 -1.45 -4.35
C GLY A 197 12.94 -1.62 -5.67
N TYR A 198 13.70 -2.71 -5.76
CA TYR A 198 14.52 -3.06 -6.92
C TYR A 198 14.57 -4.58 -7.12
N GLU A 199 14.92 -5.05 -8.32
CA GLU A 199 15.25 -6.46 -8.53
C GLU A 199 16.65 -6.76 -8.02
N ALA A 200 16.77 -7.76 -7.13
CA ALA A 200 18.03 -8.18 -6.53
C ALA A 200 18.92 -8.97 -7.49
#